data_AF-A0A6A5GKK6-F1
#
_entry.id   AF-A0A6A5GKK6-F1
#
_cell.length_a   1.000
_cell.length_b   1.000
_cell.length_c   1.000
_cell.angle_alpha   90.00
_cell.angle_beta   90.00
_cell.angle_gamma   90.00
#
_symmetry.space_group_name_H-M   'P 1'
#
loop_
_entity.id
_entity.type
_entity.pdbx_description
1 polymer ?
#
loop_
_entity_poly.entity_id
_entity_poly.type
_entity_poly.pdbx_seq_one_letter_code
_entity_poly.pdbx_strand_id
1 'polypeptide(L)'
;MKILRFPMLVIKDVLKNMDSIDLINLSLASKKMGHLISLADTHRFKVDLEHFLIISINEKQYNIQLPKNVSSRVTVMITIDNAWPAREWLHIYWNKKWTELLVHILRVFKSPLTTVNSKSMPNGKLIEAIQILSAEQCEIKKMYIHQDLQKKKSLRNIIESLNITERLITTRMGKITRTVIGGVPNQRR
;
A
#
# COMPACT_ATOMS: atom_id res chain seq x y z
N MET A 1 6.76 -26.97 0.45
CA MET A 1 6.72 -26.27 1.77
C MET A 1 6.13 -27.19 2.83
N LYS A 2 6.85 -27.39 3.94
CA LYS A 2 6.43 -28.30 5.04
C LYS A 2 5.25 -27.75 5.87
N ILE A 3 5.07 -26.41 5.91
CA ILE A 3 4.05 -25.75 6.74
C ILE A 3 2.60 -26.16 6.39
N LEU A 4 2.35 -26.50 5.12
CA LEU A 4 1.02 -26.89 4.63
C LEU A 4 0.57 -28.28 5.11
N ARG A 5 1.45 -29.02 5.81
CA ARG A 5 1.14 -30.32 6.40
C ARG A 5 0.63 -30.22 7.83
N PHE A 6 0.72 -29.03 8.45
CA PHE A 6 0.24 -28.83 9.81
C PHE A 6 -1.28 -28.58 9.84
N PRO A 7 -1.93 -28.85 10.99
CA PRO A 7 -3.32 -28.46 11.21
C PRO A 7 -3.54 -26.96 11.02
N MET A 8 -4.74 -26.58 10.58
CA MET A 8 -5.08 -25.18 10.27
C MET A 8 -4.84 -24.23 11.45
N LEU A 9 -5.11 -24.69 12.68
CA LEU A 9 -4.87 -23.90 13.90
C LEU A 9 -3.40 -23.57 14.08
N VAL A 10 -2.50 -24.53 13.84
CA VAL A 10 -1.04 -24.34 13.94
C VAL A 10 -0.57 -23.37 12.85
N ILE A 11 -1.08 -23.51 11.62
CA ILE A 11 -0.75 -22.60 10.52
C ILE A 11 -1.17 -21.17 10.88
N LYS A 12 -2.40 -20.98 11.37
CA LYS A 12 -2.92 -19.67 11.79
C LYS A 12 -2.04 -19.04 12.86
N ASP A 13 -1.67 -19.81 13.88
CA ASP A 13 -0.85 -19.31 14.98
C ASP A 13 0.56 -18.90 14.52
N VAL A 14 1.21 -19.72 13.68
CA VAL A 14 2.51 -19.37 13.08
C VAL A 14 2.40 -18.08 12.25
N LEU A 15 1.38 -17.97 11.39
CA LEU A 15 1.21 -16.80 10.53
C LEU A 15 0.93 -15.52 11.34
N LYS A 16 0.17 -15.60 12.43
CA LYS A 16 -0.13 -14.44 13.28
C LYS A 16 1.11 -13.86 13.98
N ASN A 17 2.09 -14.71 14.28
CA ASN A 17 3.30 -14.33 15.00
C ASN A 17 4.49 -14.02 14.07
N MET A 18 4.32 -14.15 12.76
CA MET A 18 5.36 -13.90 11.77
C MET A 18 5.55 -12.40 11.52
N ASP A 19 6.79 -11.98 11.22
CA ASP A 19 7.08 -10.61 10.81
C ASP A 19 6.36 -10.26 9.49
N SER A 20 6.05 -8.98 9.31
CA SER A 20 5.27 -8.50 8.17
C SER A 20 5.99 -8.69 6.84
N ILE A 21 7.32 -8.55 6.84
CA ILE A 21 8.13 -8.76 5.63
C ILE A 21 8.24 -10.25 5.31
N ASP A 22 8.35 -11.09 6.34
CA ASP A 22 8.29 -12.53 6.17
C ASP A 22 6.93 -12.97 5.62
N LEU A 23 5.83 -12.40 6.12
CA LEU A 23 4.49 -12.65 5.58
C LEU A 23 4.38 -12.25 4.10
N ILE A 24 4.96 -11.10 3.71
CA ILE A 24 4.99 -10.69 2.29
C ILE A 24 5.78 -11.69 1.47
N ASN A 25 7.02 -12.00 1.85
CA ASN A 25 7.84 -12.98 1.14
C ASN A 25 7.17 -14.36 1.06
N LEU A 26 6.53 -14.78 2.14
CA LEU A 26 5.79 -16.03 2.22
C LEU A 26 4.60 -16.04 1.26
N SER A 27 3.88 -14.93 1.16
CA SER A 27 2.77 -14.75 0.22
C SER A 27 3.19 -14.85 -1.25
N LEU A 28 4.45 -14.52 -1.54
CA LEU A 28 5.06 -14.57 -2.87
C LEU A 28 5.56 -15.96 -3.24
N ALA A 29 5.78 -16.84 -2.26
CA ALA A 29 6.32 -18.18 -2.49
C ALA A 29 5.35 -19.10 -3.26
N SER A 30 4.04 -18.93 -3.10
CA SER A 30 3.03 -19.64 -3.89
C SER A 30 1.64 -19.03 -3.77
N LYS A 31 0.79 -19.25 -4.80
CA LYS A 31 -0.63 -18.85 -4.77
C LYS A 31 -1.37 -19.40 -3.53
N LYS A 32 -1.13 -20.68 -3.20
CA LYS A 32 -1.73 -21.34 -2.03
C LYS A 32 -1.37 -20.62 -0.74
N MET A 33 -0.13 -20.16 -0.62
CA MET A 33 0.31 -19.42 0.56
C MET A 33 -0.30 -18.02 0.62
N GLY A 34 -0.40 -17.32 -0.52
CA GLY A 34 -1.13 -16.06 -0.62
C GLY A 34 -2.56 -16.15 -0.08
N HIS A 35 -3.30 -17.22 -0.38
CA HIS A 35 -4.65 -17.43 0.18
C HIS A 35 -4.66 -17.59 1.72
N LEU A 36 -3.61 -18.17 2.29
CA LEU A 36 -3.51 -18.39 3.73
C LEU A 36 -3.11 -17.14 4.52
N ILE A 37 -2.53 -16.11 3.86
CA ILE A 37 -2.13 -14.86 4.52
C ILE A 37 -3.28 -14.18 5.26
N SER A 38 -4.51 -14.33 4.78
CA SER A 38 -5.69 -13.82 5.48
C SER A 38 -5.86 -14.36 6.91
N LEU A 39 -5.23 -15.50 7.25
CA LEU A 39 -5.21 -16.06 8.60
C LEU A 39 -4.24 -15.33 9.55
N ALA A 40 -3.29 -14.56 9.01
CA ALA A 40 -2.27 -13.80 9.76
C ALA A 40 -2.83 -12.54 10.43
N ASP A 41 -4.14 -12.32 10.37
CA ASP A 41 -4.81 -11.19 10.99
C ASP A 41 -4.32 -9.84 10.48
N THR A 42 -4.32 -9.71 9.15
CA THR A 42 -3.72 -8.59 8.42
C THR A 42 -4.52 -7.29 8.53
N HIS A 43 -5.70 -7.31 9.14
CA HIS A 43 -6.52 -6.11 9.36
C HIS A 43 -5.84 -5.06 10.25
N ARG A 44 -4.83 -5.45 11.04
CA ARG A 44 -3.99 -4.55 11.84
C ARG A 44 -2.98 -3.73 11.02
N PHE A 45 -2.83 -4.03 9.73
CA PHE A 45 -1.85 -3.39 8.87
C PHE A 45 -2.41 -2.06 8.40
N LYS A 46 -1.72 -0.97 8.71
CA LYS A 46 -1.96 0.32 8.05
C LYS A 46 -0.98 0.44 6.89
N VAL A 47 -1.51 0.62 5.69
CA VAL A 47 -0.71 0.73 4.47
C VAL A 47 -0.80 2.17 3.97
N ASP A 48 0.31 2.88 3.99
CA ASP A 48 0.40 4.27 3.51
C ASP A 48 1.34 4.33 2.31
N LEU A 49 1.04 5.22 1.37
CA LEU A 49 1.86 5.45 0.18
C LEU A 49 2.33 6.89 0.14
N GLU A 50 3.64 7.06 0.28
CA GLU A 50 4.33 8.34 0.29
C GLU A 50 5.61 8.25 -0.58
N HIS A 51 6.75 8.73 -0.06
CA HIS A 51 8.06 8.44 -0.63
C HIS A 51 8.40 6.95 -0.64
N PHE A 52 7.83 6.21 0.32
CA PHE A 52 7.90 4.76 0.48
C PHE A 52 6.49 4.16 0.42
N LEU A 53 6.40 2.86 0.17
CA LEU A 53 5.25 2.10 0.60
C LEU A 53 5.47 1.72 2.06
N ILE A 54 4.65 2.25 2.96
CA ILE A 54 4.82 2.10 4.40
C ILE A 54 3.78 1.12 4.90
N ILE A 55 4.23 0.10 5.62
CA ILE A 55 3.34 -0.78 6.40
C ILE A 55 3.61 -0.48 7.86
N SER A 56 2.58 -0.03 8.58
CA SER A 56 2.65 0.26 10.02
C SER A 56 1.84 -0.76 10.79
N ILE A 57 2.46 -1.39 11.79
CA ILE A 57 1.79 -2.30 12.73
C ILE A 57 2.31 -1.98 14.12
N ASN A 58 1.41 -1.56 14.99
CA ASN A 58 1.75 -1.02 16.30
C ASN A 58 2.80 0.12 16.15
N GLU A 59 3.92 0.05 16.86
CA GLU A 59 5.01 1.03 16.85
C GLU A 59 6.02 0.80 15.72
N LYS A 60 5.94 -0.34 15.02
CA LYS A 60 6.86 -0.68 13.95
C LYS A 60 6.36 -0.17 12.60
N GLN A 61 7.28 0.36 11.81
CA GLN A 61 7.04 0.70 10.42
C GLN A 61 8.06 0.05 9.50
N TYR A 62 7.54 -0.46 8.38
CA TYR A 62 8.31 -1.07 7.32
C TYR A 62 8.24 -0.16 6.10
N ASN A 63 9.34 0.54 5.82
CA ASN A 63 9.45 1.51 4.73
C ASN A 63 10.02 0.81 3.51
N ILE A 64 9.14 0.36 2.63
CA ILE A 64 9.48 -0.39 1.41
C ILE A 64 9.89 0.60 0.33
N GLN A 65 11.09 0.43 -0.21
CA GLN A 65 11.59 1.26 -1.31
C GLN A 65 10.76 1.06 -2.58
N LEU A 66 10.60 2.15 -3.32
CA LEU A 66 9.93 2.15 -4.62
C LEU A 66 10.99 2.24 -5.72
N PRO A 67 11.62 1.13 -6.15
CA PRO A 67 12.68 1.19 -7.15
C PRO A 67 12.13 1.65 -8.50
N LYS A 68 12.91 2.48 -9.22
CA LYS A 68 12.54 2.98 -10.56
C LYS A 68 12.49 1.84 -11.58
N ASN A 69 13.44 0.91 -11.48
CA ASN A 69 13.55 -0.23 -12.36
C ASN A 69 13.12 -1.49 -11.61
N VAL A 70 12.83 -2.55 -12.36
CA VAL A 70 12.67 -3.89 -11.79
C VAL A 70 13.96 -4.27 -11.07
N SER A 71 13.82 -4.63 -9.80
CA SER A 71 14.88 -5.20 -8.97
C SER A 71 14.40 -6.57 -8.50
N SER A 72 15.30 -7.54 -8.36
CA SER A 72 15.01 -8.86 -7.77
C SER A 72 14.88 -8.82 -6.24
N ARG A 73 15.30 -7.70 -5.63
CA ARG A 73 15.24 -7.44 -4.19
C ARG A 73 14.79 -6.01 -3.96
N VAL A 74 13.73 -5.83 -3.20
CA VAL A 74 13.26 -4.53 -2.76
C VAL A 74 13.67 -4.34 -1.32
N THR A 75 14.44 -3.29 -1.06
CA THR A 75 14.93 -2.96 0.28
C THR A 75 13.79 -2.42 1.14
N VAL A 76 13.77 -2.85 2.40
CA VAL A 76 12.83 -2.40 3.42
C VAL A 76 13.61 -1.88 4.61
N MET A 77 13.31 -0.67 5.05
CA MET A 77 13.88 -0.08 6.28
C MET A 77 12.87 -0.19 7.42
N ILE A 78 13.32 -0.73 8.55
CA ILE A 78 12.49 -0.78 9.76
C ILE A 78 12.78 0.43 10.63
N THR A 79 11.72 1.15 11.00
CA THR A 79 11.75 2.20 12.03
C THR A 79 10.79 1.83 13.15
N ILE A 80 11.10 2.28 14.36
CA ILE A 80 10.23 2.15 15.54
C ILE A 80 9.96 3.58 16.02
N ASP A 81 8.70 3.90 16.31
CA ASP A 81 8.27 5.24 16.73
C ASP A 81 8.69 6.38 15.78
N ASN A 82 8.73 6.10 14.47
CA ASN A 82 9.24 7.02 13.45
C ASN A 82 10.70 7.50 13.69
N ALA A 83 11.45 6.84 14.57
CA ALA A 83 12.82 7.22 14.86
C ALA A 83 13.74 6.88 13.67
N TRP A 84 14.51 7.88 13.27
CA TRP A 84 15.64 7.73 12.34
C TRP A 84 16.95 7.77 13.13
N PRO A 85 17.99 7.01 12.74
CA PRO A 85 18.10 6.18 11.55
C PRO A 85 17.31 4.85 11.63
N ALA A 86 17.13 4.19 10.48
CA ALA A 86 16.54 2.85 10.41
C ALA A 86 17.32 1.88 11.31
N ARG A 87 16.60 1.06 12.08
CA ARG A 87 17.20 0.08 12.99
C ARG A 87 17.70 -1.17 12.25
N GLU A 88 16.99 -1.57 11.21
CA GLU A 88 17.24 -2.80 10.47
C GLU A 88 16.87 -2.64 8.99
N TRP A 89 17.53 -3.44 8.15
CA TRP A 89 17.29 -3.54 6.72
C TRP A 89 16.87 -4.96 6.37
N LEU A 90 15.70 -5.09 5.74
CA LEU A 90 15.16 -6.35 5.23
C LEU A 90 14.99 -6.28 3.72
N HIS A 91 14.62 -7.42 3.12
CA HIS A 91 14.39 -7.54 1.69
C HIS A 91 13.07 -8.24 1.38
N ILE A 92 12.35 -7.70 0.40
CA ILE A 92 11.27 -8.40 -0.28
C ILE A 92 11.81 -8.96 -1.60
N TYR A 93 11.62 -10.26 -1.82
CA TYR A 93 11.99 -10.92 -3.08
C TYR A 93 10.89 -10.72 -4.11
N TRP A 94 11.04 -9.67 -4.91
CA TRP A 94 10.10 -9.29 -5.95
C TRP A 94 10.88 -9.10 -7.23
N ASN A 95 10.33 -9.42 -8.40
CA ASN A 95 11.03 -9.29 -9.69
C ASN A 95 10.17 -8.58 -10.75
N LYS A 96 9.20 -7.78 -10.31
CA LYS A 96 8.36 -6.96 -11.19
C LYS A 96 8.36 -5.50 -10.74
N LYS A 97 7.47 -4.67 -11.29
CA LYS A 97 7.36 -3.26 -10.89
C LYS A 97 6.87 -3.12 -9.45
N TRP A 98 7.30 -2.07 -8.77
CA TRP A 98 6.88 -1.78 -7.40
C TRP A 98 5.35 -1.57 -7.29
N THR A 99 4.71 -1.06 -8.35
CA THR A 99 3.26 -0.88 -8.43
C THR A 99 2.51 -2.20 -8.36
N GLU A 100 3.05 -3.26 -8.95
CA GLU A 100 2.47 -4.59 -8.86
C GLU A 100 2.66 -5.20 -7.46
N LEU A 101 3.78 -4.89 -6.78
CA LEU A 101 3.97 -5.27 -5.37
C LEU A 101 2.96 -4.56 -4.46
N LEU A 102 2.69 -3.28 -4.70
CA LEU A 102 1.64 -2.53 -4.00
C LEU A 102 0.29 -3.25 -4.15
N VAL A 103 -0.14 -3.53 -5.38
CA VAL A 103 -1.43 -4.22 -5.63
C VAL A 103 -1.48 -5.58 -4.96
N HIS A 104 -0.37 -6.35 -5.03
CA HIS A 104 -0.26 -7.64 -4.36
C HIS A 104 -0.49 -7.51 -2.86
N ILE A 105 0.16 -6.55 -2.19
CA ILE A 105 -0.01 -6.30 -0.76
C ILE A 105 -1.48 -5.96 -0.46
N LEU A 106 -2.07 -4.99 -1.17
CA LEU A 106 -3.47 -4.57 -0.90
C LEU A 106 -4.46 -5.72 -1.07
N ARG A 107 -4.29 -6.56 -2.09
CA ARG A 107 -5.22 -7.67 -2.38
C ARG A 107 -5.02 -8.87 -1.47
N VAL A 108 -3.78 -9.31 -1.27
CA VAL A 108 -3.49 -10.52 -0.50
C VAL A 108 -3.72 -10.29 0.99
N PHE A 109 -3.34 -9.11 1.49
CA PHE A 109 -3.52 -8.75 2.89
C PHE A 109 -4.91 -8.17 3.16
N LYS A 110 -5.71 -7.93 2.11
CA LYS A 110 -7.05 -7.31 2.21
C LYS A 110 -7.01 -6.00 3.02
N SER A 111 -5.93 -5.25 2.85
CA SER A 111 -5.68 -4.00 3.57
C SER A 111 -5.86 -2.85 2.58
N PRO A 112 -6.86 -1.97 2.76
CA PRO A 112 -7.00 -0.79 1.92
C PRO A 112 -5.83 0.17 2.15
N LEU A 113 -5.54 1.02 1.16
CA LEU A 113 -4.61 2.13 1.37
C LEU A 113 -5.21 3.07 2.39
N THR A 114 -4.54 3.23 3.53
CA THR A 114 -4.95 4.15 4.59
C THR A 114 -4.75 5.59 4.13
N THR A 115 -3.56 5.89 3.59
CA THR A 115 -3.25 7.22 3.08
C THR A 115 -2.44 7.14 1.79
N VAL A 116 -2.72 8.01 0.83
CA VAL A 116 -1.82 8.35 -0.27
C VAL A 116 -1.43 9.82 -0.13
N ASN A 117 -0.15 10.13 -0.03
CA ASN A 117 0.36 11.48 0.15
C ASN A 117 1.22 11.92 -1.04
N SER A 118 0.67 12.81 -1.88
CA SER A 118 1.40 13.32 -3.04
C SER A 118 2.53 14.28 -2.70
N LYS A 119 2.57 14.84 -1.48
CA LYS A 119 3.50 15.94 -1.15
C LYS A 119 4.95 15.46 -1.07
N SER A 120 5.16 14.25 -0.55
CA SER A 120 6.47 13.63 -0.33
C SER A 120 6.91 12.70 -1.49
N MET A 121 6.04 12.49 -2.48
CA MET A 121 6.23 11.53 -3.56
C MET A 121 6.62 12.21 -4.89
N PRO A 122 7.66 11.72 -5.60
CA PRO A 122 7.97 12.23 -6.93
C PRO A 122 6.80 12.06 -7.92
N ASN A 123 6.50 13.09 -8.70
CA ASN A 123 5.36 13.10 -9.64
C ASN A 123 5.29 11.86 -10.55
N GLY A 124 6.41 11.38 -11.07
CA GLY A 124 6.44 10.18 -11.92
C GLY A 124 5.92 8.93 -11.19
N LYS A 125 6.41 8.67 -9.98
CA LYS A 125 5.94 7.54 -9.16
C LYS A 125 4.49 7.69 -8.77
N LEU A 126 4.05 8.90 -8.45
CA LEU A 126 2.65 9.15 -8.10
C LEU A 126 1.71 8.88 -9.27
N ILE A 127 2.09 9.27 -10.50
CA ILE A 127 1.30 8.98 -11.70
C ILE A 127 1.21 7.46 -11.91
N GLU A 128 2.32 6.74 -11.79
CA GLU A 128 2.33 5.26 -11.85
C GLU A 128 1.40 4.64 -10.80
N ALA A 129 1.43 5.17 -9.57
CA ALA A 129 0.56 4.75 -8.47
C ALA A 129 -0.92 4.95 -8.81
N ILE A 130 -1.29 6.17 -9.21
CA ILE A 130 -2.68 6.54 -9.49
C ILE A 130 -3.24 5.69 -10.64
N GLN A 131 -2.43 5.45 -11.68
CA GLN A 131 -2.82 4.59 -12.80
C GLN A 131 -3.11 3.16 -12.35
N ILE A 132 -2.21 2.54 -11.58
CA ILE A 132 -2.43 1.15 -11.14
C ILE A 132 -3.58 1.04 -10.13
N LEU A 133 -3.70 2.00 -9.20
CA LEU A 133 -4.77 2.00 -8.20
C LEU A 133 -6.15 2.17 -8.85
N SER A 134 -6.24 3.02 -9.87
CA SER A 134 -7.47 3.17 -10.67
C SER A 134 -7.75 1.92 -11.51
N ALA A 135 -6.74 1.32 -12.16
CA ALA A 135 -6.94 0.14 -12.99
C ALA A 135 -7.40 -1.06 -12.17
N GLU A 136 -6.84 -1.24 -10.97
CA GLU A 136 -7.12 -2.37 -10.10
C GLU A 136 -8.27 -2.11 -9.12
N GLN A 137 -8.90 -0.92 -9.20
CA GLN A 137 -9.99 -0.45 -8.33
C GLN A 137 -9.67 -0.61 -6.84
N CYS A 138 -8.43 -0.32 -6.46
CA CYS A 138 -7.97 -0.44 -5.09
C CYS A 138 -8.68 0.59 -4.20
N GLU A 139 -9.14 0.15 -3.03
CA GLU A 139 -9.71 1.04 -2.02
C GLU A 139 -8.63 1.94 -1.42
N ILE A 140 -8.93 3.24 -1.38
CA ILE A 140 -8.11 4.28 -0.77
C ILE A 140 -8.98 5.01 0.26
N LYS A 141 -8.63 4.93 1.54
CA LYS A 141 -9.35 5.65 2.59
C LYS A 141 -9.15 7.16 2.42
N LYS A 142 -7.90 7.62 2.48
CA LYS A 142 -7.56 9.05 2.41
C LYS A 142 -6.54 9.31 1.33
N MET A 143 -6.73 10.41 0.60
CA MET A 143 -5.77 10.85 -0.41
C MET A 143 -5.53 12.35 -0.29
N TYR A 144 -4.25 12.72 -0.25
CA TYR A 144 -3.76 14.09 -0.27
C TYR A 144 -3.11 14.35 -1.62
N ILE A 145 -3.69 15.26 -2.40
CA ILE A 145 -3.20 15.60 -3.75
C ILE A 145 -2.82 17.06 -3.82
N HIS A 146 -1.62 17.35 -4.33
CA HIS A 146 -1.18 18.69 -4.65
C HIS A 146 -1.93 19.24 -5.86
N GLN A 147 -2.46 20.47 -5.76
CA GLN A 147 -3.36 21.03 -6.77
C GLN A 147 -2.74 21.10 -8.18
N ASP A 148 -1.41 21.26 -8.28
CA ASP A 148 -0.72 21.30 -9.58
C ASP A 148 -0.88 20.01 -10.38
N LEU A 149 -1.05 18.86 -9.72
CA LEU A 149 -1.29 17.58 -10.37
C LEU A 149 -2.67 17.50 -11.01
N GLN A 150 -3.64 18.27 -10.51
CA GLN A 150 -4.99 18.33 -11.06
C GLN A 150 -5.12 19.27 -12.27
N LYS A 151 -4.10 20.09 -12.58
CA LYS A 151 -4.11 20.96 -13.75
C LYS A 151 -4.12 20.17 -15.07
N LYS A 152 -3.58 18.95 -15.06
CA LYS A 152 -3.60 18.05 -16.22
C LYS A 152 -4.94 17.33 -16.28
N LYS A 153 -5.75 17.63 -17.31
CA LYS A 153 -7.09 17.04 -17.53
C LYS A 153 -7.09 15.51 -17.46
N SER A 154 -6.06 14.86 -18.02
CA SER A 154 -5.92 13.39 -17.98
C SER A 154 -5.76 12.85 -16.57
N LEU A 155 -4.93 13.48 -15.72
CA LEU A 155 -4.75 13.06 -14.33
C LEU A 155 -5.98 13.34 -13.48
N ARG A 156 -6.66 14.46 -13.74
CA ARG A 156 -7.90 14.81 -13.06
C ARG A 156 -8.96 13.73 -13.26
N ASN A 157 -9.17 13.27 -14.49
CA ASN A 157 -10.14 12.22 -14.77
C ASN A 157 -9.82 10.91 -14.03
N ILE A 158 -8.54 10.52 -13.95
CA ILE A 158 -8.14 9.30 -13.24
C ILE A 158 -8.35 9.46 -11.72
N ILE A 159 -8.04 10.63 -11.16
CA ILE A 159 -8.29 10.92 -9.74
C ILE A 159 -9.79 10.85 -9.41
N GLU A 160 -10.63 11.37 -10.29
CA GLU A 160 -12.10 11.32 -10.14
C GLU A 160 -12.66 9.88 -10.24
N SER A 161 -11.93 8.96 -10.87
CA SER A 161 -12.30 7.53 -10.95
C SER A 161 -11.68 6.64 -9.85
N LEU A 162 -10.91 7.21 -8.92
CA LEU A 162 -10.33 6.45 -7.81
C LEU A 162 -11.41 6.07 -6.79
N ASN A 163 -11.32 4.85 -6.25
CA ASN A 163 -12.19 4.36 -5.19
C ASN A 163 -11.75 4.94 -3.82
N ILE A 164 -12.08 6.21 -3.60
CA ILE A 164 -11.79 6.92 -2.34
C ILE A 164 -12.95 6.80 -1.38
N THR A 165 -12.77 6.14 -0.23
CA THR A 165 -13.86 5.78 0.68
C THR A 165 -14.06 6.74 1.86
N GLU A 166 -13.03 7.48 2.29
CA GLU A 166 -13.18 8.44 3.39
C GLU A 166 -13.01 9.88 2.91
N ARG A 167 -11.84 10.26 2.39
CA ARG A 167 -11.54 11.68 2.14
C ARG A 167 -10.54 11.93 1.02
N LEU A 168 -10.88 12.85 0.13
CA LEU A 168 -9.95 13.49 -0.80
C LEU A 168 -9.65 14.92 -0.34
N ILE A 169 -8.36 15.23 -0.16
CA ILE A 169 -7.86 16.53 0.29
C ILE A 169 -6.96 17.11 -0.79
N THR A 170 -7.31 18.29 -1.29
CA THR A 170 -6.47 19.04 -2.23
C THR A 170 -5.67 20.09 -1.49
N THR A 171 -4.33 20.04 -1.60
CA THR A 171 -3.43 20.99 -0.97
C THR A 171 -2.91 22.02 -1.99
N ARG A 172 -2.93 23.29 -1.60
CA ARG A 172 -2.27 24.41 -2.29
C ARG A 172 -1.16 24.91 -1.35
N MET A 173 -0.02 25.37 -1.87
CA MET A 173 1.03 25.98 -1.06
C MET A 173 0.41 26.99 -0.07
N GLY A 174 0.49 26.69 1.24
CA GLY A 174 0.06 27.57 2.33
C GLY A 174 -1.42 27.51 2.79
N LYS A 175 -2.36 26.85 2.10
CA LYS A 175 -3.77 26.73 2.56
C LYS A 175 -4.47 25.44 2.09
N ILE A 176 -5.23 24.79 2.98
CA ILE A 176 -6.16 23.70 2.65
C ILE A 176 -7.41 24.32 2.01
N THR A 177 -7.74 23.95 0.77
CA THR A 177 -8.79 24.63 -0.01
C THR A 177 -10.05 23.80 -0.27
N ARG A 178 -10.01 22.47 -0.15
CA ARG A 178 -11.22 21.66 -0.39
C ARG A 178 -11.15 20.28 0.27
N THR A 179 -12.24 19.90 0.93
CA THR A 179 -12.52 18.54 1.38
C THR A 179 -13.66 18.00 0.53
N VAL A 180 -13.44 16.89 -0.17
CA VAL A 180 -14.52 16.15 -0.82
C VAL A 180 -14.66 14.83 -0.08
N ILE A 181 -15.85 14.60 0.50
CA ILE A 181 -16.20 13.33 1.13
C ILE A 181 -16.55 12.37 -0.01
N GLY A 182 -15.86 11.24 -0.09
CA GLY A 182 -16.09 10.22 -1.10
C GLY A 182 -17.41 9.49 -0.84
N GLY A 183 -18.31 9.51 -1.82
CA GLY A 183 -19.56 8.74 -1.80
C GLY A 183 -19.86 8.23 -3.21
N VAL A 184 -20.11 6.93 -3.32
CA VAL A 184 -20.48 6.16 -4.52
C VAL A 184 -21.98 5.84 -4.45
N PRO A 185 -22.71 5.44 -5.52
CA PRO A 185 -22.81 5.94 -6.89
C PRO A 185 -24.17 6.61 -7.15
N ASN A 186 -24.25 7.32 -8.28
CA ASN A 186 -25.48 7.84 -8.85
C ASN A 186 -26.37 6.67 -9.32
N GLN A 187 -27.34 6.22 -8.50
CA GLN A 187 -28.50 5.48 -9.02
C GLN A 187 -29.43 6.48 -9.71
N ARG A 188 -29.36 6.51 -11.05
CA ARG A 188 -30.44 6.97 -11.90
C ARG A 188 -30.66 5.95 -13.01
N ARG A 189 -31.61 5.06 -12.79
CA ARG A 189 -32.78 4.83 -13.66
C ARG A 189 -33.75 3.91 -12.94
#